data_AF-A0A2E6E5U3-F1
#
_entry.id   AF-A0A2E6E5U3-F1
#
_cell.length_a   1.000
_cell.length_b   1.000
_cell.length_c   1.000
_cell.angle_alpha   90.00
_cell.angle_beta   90.00
_cell.angle_gamma   90.00
#
_symmetry.space_group_name_H-M   'P 1'
#
loop_
_entity.id
_entity.type
_entity.pdbx_description
1 polymer ?
#
loop_
_entity_poly.entity_id
_entity_poly.type
_entity_poly.pdbx_seq_one_letter_code
_entity_poly.pdbx_strand_id
1 'polypeptide(L)'
;MKRNFILCLILVLLGNVQVNWSQDLEIPDEDLNKETTIDERSYSLGLLGGFSEVVRLGIKTLALSQVMLPEKMDALMDDAAIIAQRNDVLMWRETDLLVTDLFPADVANGKHVLLIYTGETLAGYMAIKADKSVLLAEGRYEGQAREGIARRFGKLLSYPVHVIDNLLAQEKLLED
;
A
#
# COMPACT_ATOMS: atom_id res chain seq x y z
N MET A 1 -24.71 -36.68 -35.36
CA MET A 1 -24.00 -36.90 -34.08
C MET A 1 -24.41 -35.80 -33.12
N LYS A 2 -25.41 -36.09 -32.29
CA LYS A 2 -26.03 -35.18 -31.31
C LYS A 2 -25.26 -35.28 -30.00
N ARG A 3 -24.95 -34.16 -29.34
CA ARG A 3 -24.51 -34.18 -27.92
C ARG A 3 -25.09 -32.98 -27.17
N ASN A 4 -26.34 -33.17 -26.76
CA ASN A 4 -26.95 -32.84 -25.48
C ASN A 4 -26.51 -31.53 -24.80
N PHE A 5 -27.18 -30.43 -25.17
CA PHE A 5 -27.48 -29.33 -24.26
C PHE A 5 -28.76 -29.73 -23.51
N ILE A 6 -28.63 -30.23 -22.28
CA ILE A 6 -29.80 -30.49 -21.42
C ILE A 6 -30.22 -29.17 -20.77
N LEU A 7 -31.41 -28.73 -21.16
CA LEU A 7 -32.29 -27.82 -20.45
C LEU A 7 -32.28 -28.08 -18.94
N CYS A 8 -32.09 -27.03 -18.15
CA CYS A 8 -32.94 -26.83 -16.98
C CYS A 8 -33.73 -25.54 -17.22
N LEU A 9 -34.88 -25.75 -17.87
CA LEU A 9 -35.95 -24.80 -18.05
C LEU A 9 -36.63 -24.62 -16.68
N ILE A 10 -36.27 -23.58 -15.92
CA ILE A 10 -37.19 -23.04 -14.92
C ILE A 10 -37.88 -21.85 -15.57
N LEU A 11 -39.06 -22.16 -16.11
CA LEU A 11 -40.10 -21.22 -16.47
C LEU A 11 -40.59 -20.54 -15.18
N VAL A 12 -40.31 -19.26 -14.99
CA VAL A 12 -41.18 -18.40 -14.17
C VAL A 12 -41.72 -17.34 -15.12
N LEU A 13 -42.87 -17.67 -15.70
CA LEU A 13 -43.81 -16.71 -16.25
C LEU A 13 -44.45 -15.97 -15.07
N LEU A 14 -44.62 -14.65 -15.23
CA LEU A 14 -45.23 -13.68 -14.31
C LEU A 14 -44.26 -13.07 -13.28
N GLY A 15 -43.62 -11.99 -13.70
CA GLY A 15 -42.86 -11.08 -12.82
C GLY A 15 -41.62 -10.57 -13.54
N ASN A 16 -41.66 -9.31 -13.97
CA ASN A 16 -40.46 -8.57 -14.36
C ASN A 16 -39.50 -8.52 -13.15
N VAL A 17 -38.60 -9.48 -13.04
CA VAL A 17 -37.43 -9.35 -12.17
C VAL A 17 -36.24 -9.14 -13.09
N GLN A 18 -35.96 -7.88 -13.39
CA GLN A 18 -34.63 -7.48 -13.80
C GLN A 18 -33.71 -7.79 -12.62
N VAL A 19 -32.89 -8.83 -12.74
CA VAL A 19 -31.81 -9.05 -11.79
C VAL A 19 -30.79 -7.94 -12.04
N ASN A 20 -30.78 -6.95 -11.15
CA ASN A 20 -29.80 -5.88 -11.15
C ASN A 20 -28.47 -6.43 -10.61
N TRP A 21 -27.41 -6.41 -11.43
CA TRP A 21 -26.10 -6.97 -11.08
C TRP A 21 -25.18 -5.99 -10.34
N SER A 22 -25.68 -4.86 -9.85
CA SER A 22 -24.96 -3.97 -8.93
C SER A 22 -25.65 -3.97 -7.56
N GLN A 23 -25.38 -4.99 -6.75
CA GLN A 23 -25.56 -4.87 -5.31
C GLN A 23 -24.33 -4.15 -4.77
N ASP A 24 -24.34 -2.81 -4.88
CA ASP A 24 -23.46 -2.01 -4.06
C ASP A 24 -23.75 -2.34 -2.59
N LEU A 25 -22.71 -2.40 -1.75
CA LEU A 25 -22.86 -2.62 -0.32
C LEU A 25 -23.59 -1.42 0.30
N GLU A 26 -24.92 -1.44 0.30
CA GLU A 26 -25.73 -0.52 1.08
C GLU A 26 -25.64 -0.95 2.55
N ILE A 27 -24.81 -0.25 3.32
CA ILE A 27 -24.73 -0.42 4.77
C ILE A 27 -25.89 0.35 5.40
N PRO A 28 -26.84 -0.31 6.09
CA PRO A 28 -27.95 0.38 6.74
C PRO A 28 -27.44 1.41 7.76
N ASP A 29 -28.12 2.55 7.88
CA ASP A 29 -27.74 3.63 8.82
C ASP A 29 -27.60 3.16 10.28
N GLU A 30 -28.33 2.09 10.66
CA GLU A 30 -28.26 1.45 11.98
C GLU A 30 -26.90 0.75 12.22
N ASP A 31 -26.27 0.22 11.17
CA ASP A 31 -24.96 -0.44 11.25
C ASP A 31 -23.78 0.55 11.13
N LEU A 32 -24.00 1.79 10.65
CA LEU A 32 -22.96 2.84 10.59
C LEU A 32 -22.47 3.26 11.99
N ASN A 33 -23.31 3.11 13.02
CA ASN A 33 -23.02 3.48 14.40
C ASN A 33 -22.64 2.28 15.28
N LYS A 34 -22.46 1.10 14.67
CA LYS A 34 -22.08 -0.11 15.40
C LYS A 34 -20.60 -0.04 15.77
N GLU A 35 -20.31 0.05 17.07
CA GLU A 35 -18.94 -0.16 17.57
C GLU A 35 -18.50 -1.58 17.19
N THR A 36 -17.72 -1.69 16.13
CA THR A 36 -17.05 -2.93 15.75
C THR A 36 -15.62 -2.86 16.28
N THR A 37 -15.31 -3.72 17.23
CA THR A 37 -13.94 -3.90 17.70
C THR A 37 -13.17 -4.71 16.66
N ILE A 38 -12.49 -4.01 15.76
CA ILE A 38 -11.58 -4.65 14.80
C ILE A 38 -10.31 -5.06 15.54
N ASP A 39 -9.94 -6.34 15.45
CA ASP A 39 -8.65 -6.81 15.95
C ASP A 39 -7.51 -6.20 15.12
N GLU A 40 -6.77 -5.24 15.70
CA GLU A 40 -5.72 -4.50 14.99
C GLU A 40 -4.61 -5.41 14.45
N ARG A 41 -4.32 -6.52 15.15
CA ARG A 41 -3.33 -7.50 14.68
C ARG A 41 -3.80 -8.11 13.37
N SER A 42 -5.01 -8.66 13.33
CA SER A 42 -5.61 -9.27 12.14
C SER A 42 -5.74 -8.28 10.99
N TYR A 43 -6.13 -7.03 11.28
CA TYR A 43 -6.16 -5.95 10.28
C TYR A 43 -4.78 -5.70 9.67
N SER A 44 -3.75 -5.63 10.52
CA SER A 44 -2.37 -5.40 10.07
C SER A 44 -1.80 -6.54 9.25
N LEU A 45 -2.04 -7.80 9.67
CA LEU A 45 -1.62 -8.98 8.92
C LEU A 45 -2.38 -9.12 7.60
N GLY A 46 -3.67 -8.75 7.57
CA GLY A 46 -4.46 -8.69 6.34
C GLY A 46 -3.88 -7.71 5.33
N LEU A 47 -3.53 -6.50 5.78
CA LEU A 47 -2.86 -5.50 4.93
C LEU A 47 -1.50 -5.99 4.43
N LEU A 48 -0.67 -6.62 5.28
CA LEU A 48 0.60 -7.21 4.87
C LEU A 48 0.40 -8.29 3.80
N GLY A 49 -0.58 -9.17 3.97
CA GLY A 49 -0.92 -10.21 2.99
C GLY A 49 -1.32 -9.63 1.64
N GLY A 50 -2.27 -8.67 1.63
CA GLY A 50 -2.72 -8.02 0.40
C GLY A 50 -1.61 -7.26 -0.32
N PHE A 51 -0.77 -6.51 0.42
CA PHE A 51 0.38 -5.83 -0.19
C PHE A 51 1.44 -6.80 -0.71
N SER A 52 1.64 -7.93 -0.03
CA SER A 52 2.55 -8.98 -0.50
C SER A 52 2.09 -9.58 -1.82
N GLU A 53 0.79 -9.82 -1.99
CA GLU A 53 0.22 -10.34 -3.25
C GLU A 53 0.43 -9.37 -4.42
N VAL A 54 0.10 -8.09 -4.24
CA VAL A 54 0.27 -7.09 -5.33
C VAL A 54 1.75 -6.82 -5.65
N VAL A 55 2.65 -6.96 -4.68
CA VAL A 55 4.11 -6.91 -4.92
C VAL A 55 4.59 -8.15 -5.67
N ARG A 56 4.13 -9.33 -5.25
CA ARG A 56 4.45 -10.59 -5.93
C ARG A 56 4.01 -10.60 -7.39
N LEU A 57 2.82 -10.08 -7.68
CA LEU A 57 2.28 -9.98 -9.04
C LEU A 57 2.94 -8.88 -9.88
N GLY A 58 3.87 -8.10 -9.31
CA GLY A 58 4.56 -7.01 -10.01
C GLY A 58 3.70 -5.76 -10.25
N ILE A 59 2.54 -5.66 -9.60
CA ILE A 59 1.68 -4.47 -9.66
C ILE A 59 2.33 -3.32 -8.88
N LYS A 60 2.87 -3.62 -7.69
CA LYS A 60 3.72 -2.69 -6.93
C LYS A 60 5.16 -3.15 -6.95
N THR A 61 6.07 -2.23 -7.23
CA THR A 61 7.51 -2.47 -7.14
C THR A 61 7.96 -2.54 -5.68
N LEU A 62 7.50 -1.58 -4.88
CA LEU A 62 7.67 -1.52 -3.42
C LEU A 62 6.32 -1.22 -2.76
N ALA A 63 6.02 -1.89 -1.66
CA ALA A 63 4.93 -1.54 -0.77
C ALA A 63 5.42 -1.27 0.66
N LEU A 64 4.67 -0.44 1.39
CA LEU A 64 4.92 -0.12 2.78
C LEU A 64 3.82 -0.77 3.63
N SER A 65 4.18 -1.38 4.75
CA SER A 65 3.20 -1.74 5.77
C SER A 65 2.60 -0.47 6.41
N GLN A 66 1.66 -0.68 7.33
CA GLN A 66 1.33 0.38 8.27
C GLN A 66 2.58 0.84 9.04
N VAL A 67 2.62 2.13 9.32
CA VAL A 67 3.63 2.75 10.17
C VAL A 67 3.19 2.56 11.62
N MET A 68 4.04 1.95 12.44
CA MET A 68 3.67 1.58 13.82
C MET A 68 4.84 1.68 14.79
N LEU A 69 4.53 1.69 16.08
CA LEU A 69 5.56 1.72 17.13
C LEU A 69 6.44 0.45 17.06
N PRO A 70 7.72 0.55 17.48
CA PRO A 70 8.65 -0.58 17.47
C PRO A 70 8.10 -1.84 18.15
N GLU A 71 7.41 -1.70 19.28
CA GLU A 71 6.87 -2.81 20.07
C GLU A 71 5.73 -3.52 19.33
N LYS A 72 4.87 -2.75 18.63
CA LYS A 72 3.83 -3.33 17.76
C LYS A 72 4.45 -4.07 16.57
N MET A 73 5.53 -3.52 16.00
CA MET A 73 6.27 -4.16 14.91
C MET A 73 6.90 -5.48 15.37
N ASP A 74 7.57 -5.48 16.52
CA ASP A 74 8.19 -6.68 17.11
C ASP A 74 7.18 -7.82 17.26
N ALA A 75 5.98 -7.51 17.75
CA ALA A 75 4.92 -8.49 17.92
C ALA A 75 4.41 -9.11 16.61
N LEU A 76 4.65 -8.49 15.45
CA LEU A 76 4.20 -8.95 14.13
C LEU A 76 5.28 -9.67 13.32
N MET A 77 6.56 -9.57 13.70
CA MET A 77 7.69 -10.01 12.85
C MET A 77 7.62 -11.49 12.44
N ASP A 78 7.25 -12.38 13.37
CA ASP A 78 7.17 -13.82 13.08
C ASP A 78 6.07 -14.14 12.05
N ASP A 79 4.90 -13.52 12.21
CA ASP A 79 3.79 -13.69 11.26
C ASP A 79 4.10 -13.01 9.92
N ALA A 80 4.76 -11.85 9.93
CA ALA A 80 5.21 -11.16 8.74
C ALA A 80 6.19 -12.02 7.92
N ALA A 81 7.11 -12.72 8.59
CA ALA A 81 8.02 -13.66 7.93
C ALA A 81 7.28 -14.83 7.26
N ILE A 82 6.24 -15.37 7.92
CA ILE A 82 5.37 -16.41 7.33
C ILE A 82 4.63 -15.87 6.10
N ILE A 83 4.08 -14.65 6.18
CA ILE A 83 3.39 -14.00 5.05
C ILE A 83 4.36 -13.78 3.89
N ALA A 84 5.57 -13.30 4.15
CA ALA A 84 6.60 -13.08 3.14
C ALA A 84 6.94 -14.39 2.41
N GLN A 85 7.18 -15.47 3.17
CA GLN A 85 7.46 -16.79 2.61
C GLN A 85 6.30 -17.32 1.76
N ARG A 86 5.05 -17.21 2.24
CA ARG A 86 3.86 -17.68 1.51
C ARG A 86 3.63 -16.96 0.19
N ASN A 87 3.99 -15.68 0.12
CA ASN A 87 3.78 -14.84 -1.05
C ASN A 87 5.03 -14.73 -1.94
N ASP A 88 6.14 -15.39 -1.59
CA ASP A 88 7.42 -15.32 -2.31
C ASP A 88 7.87 -13.86 -2.54
N VAL A 89 7.86 -13.10 -1.45
CA VAL A 89 8.35 -11.71 -1.34
C VAL A 89 9.38 -11.61 -0.21
N LEU A 90 10.13 -10.52 -0.21
CA LEU A 90 11.07 -10.15 0.85
C LEU A 90 10.49 -9.00 1.67
N MET A 91 10.86 -8.95 2.95
CA MET A 91 10.50 -7.85 3.84
C MET A 91 11.75 -7.29 4.53
N TRP A 92 11.82 -5.96 4.61
CA TRP A 92 12.88 -5.24 5.33
C TRP A 92 12.26 -4.30 6.35
N ARG A 93 12.73 -4.36 7.60
CA ARG A 93 12.32 -3.44 8.65
C ARG A 93 13.06 -2.12 8.49
N GLU A 94 12.33 -1.09 8.10
CA GLU A 94 12.81 0.27 8.04
C GLU A 94 12.48 1.01 9.35
N THR A 95 13.52 1.55 9.97
CA THR A 95 13.45 2.25 11.26
C THR A 95 13.58 3.77 11.12
N ASP A 96 14.01 4.23 9.95
CA ASP A 96 14.17 5.63 9.59
C ASP A 96 13.64 5.82 8.15
N LEU A 97 12.31 5.90 8.04
CA LEU A 97 11.64 5.98 6.75
C LEU A 97 12.11 7.20 5.98
N LEU A 98 12.43 7.01 4.70
CA LEU A 98 12.76 8.08 3.76
C LEU A 98 11.67 9.18 3.75
N VAL A 99 11.95 10.29 4.43
CA VAL A 99 11.10 11.49 4.44
C VAL A 99 11.28 12.26 3.13
N THR A 100 10.18 12.57 2.44
CA THR A 100 10.15 13.35 1.20
C THR A 100 8.85 14.15 1.16
N ASP A 101 8.72 15.06 0.21
CA ASP A 101 7.53 15.90 0.02
C ASP A 101 6.32 15.12 -0.55
N LEU A 102 6.30 13.79 -0.40
CA LEU A 102 5.14 12.95 -0.71
C LEU A 102 4.26 12.69 0.52
N PHE A 103 4.81 12.85 1.72
CA PHE A 103 4.14 12.58 2.98
C PHE A 103 4.58 13.61 4.03
N PRO A 104 3.73 13.92 5.03
CA PRO A 104 4.13 14.78 6.12
C PRO A 104 5.37 14.24 6.86
N ALA A 105 6.25 15.16 7.27
CA ALA A 105 7.56 14.81 7.81
C ALA A 105 7.52 13.98 9.12
N ASP A 106 6.41 14.05 9.85
CA ASP A 106 6.23 13.40 11.15
C ASP A 106 5.58 12.01 11.07
N VAL A 107 5.10 11.59 9.88
CA VAL A 107 4.33 10.34 9.71
C VAL A 107 5.03 9.13 10.33
N ALA A 108 6.35 9.04 10.17
CA ALA A 108 7.17 7.92 10.61
C ALA A 108 8.14 8.24 11.76
N ASN A 109 8.03 9.42 12.39
CA ASN A 109 8.93 9.76 13.49
C ASN A 109 8.76 8.78 14.67
N GLY A 110 9.86 8.14 15.07
CA GLY A 110 9.88 7.13 16.15
C GLY A 110 9.08 5.86 15.84
N LYS A 111 8.71 5.63 14.59
CA LYS A 111 7.91 4.48 14.15
C LYS A 111 8.65 3.67 13.09
N HIS A 112 8.29 2.40 12.97
CA HIS A 112 8.86 1.47 12.01
C HIS A 112 7.85 1.12 10.93
N VAL A 113 8.36 0.66 9.79
CA VAL A 113 7.57 0.18 8.66
C VAL A 113 8.29 -1.02 8.02
N LEU A 114 7.53 -1.99 7.51
CA LEU A 114 8.07 -3.04 6.65
C LEU A 114 8.01 -2.61 5.19
N LEU A 115 9.15 -2.65 4.54
CA LEU A 115 9.27 -2.58 3.09
C LEU A 115 9.01 -3.97 2.52
N ILE A 116 8.00 -4.11 1.67
CA ILE A 116 7.64 -5.36 1.01
C ILE A 116 8.06 -5.26 -0.44
N TYR A 117 8.90 -6.19 -0.90
CA TYR A 117 9.56 -6.07 -2.20
C TYR A 117 9.98 -7.43 -2.78
N THR A 118 10.43 -7.43 -4.04
CA THR A 118 11.10 -8.55 -4.70
C THR A 118 12.40 -8.06 -5.36
N GLY A 119 13.34 -8.98 -5.62
CA GLY A 119 14.58 -8.70 -6.33
C GLY A 119 15.38 -7.51 -5.77
N GLU A 120 15.88 -6.67 -6.67
CA GLU A 120 16.78 -5.54 -6.36
C GLU A 120 16.06 -4.27 -5.88
N THR A 121 14.74 -4.31 -5.64
CA THR A 121 13.97 -3.13 -5.23
C THR A 121 14.52 -2.48 -3.96
N LEU A 122 14.96 -3.27 -2.97
CA LEU A 122 15.56 -2.73 -1.75
C LEU A 122 16.84 -1.95 -2.04
N ALA A 123 17.68 -2.42 -2.96
CA ALA A 123 18.88 -1.70 -3.37
C ALA A 123 18.53 -0.35 -4.02
N GLY A 124 17.48 -0.31 -4.85
CA GLY A 124 16.96 0.93 -5.42
C GLY A 124 16.45 1.91 -4.35
N TYR A 125 15.74 1.41 -3.33
CA TYR A 125 15.33 2.22 -2.19
C TYR A 125 16.53 2.80 -1.42
N MET A 126 17.52 1.95 -1.10
CA MET A 126 18.73 2.36 -0.37
C MET A 126 19.56 3.38 -1.16
N ALA A 127 19.64 3.25 -2.48
CA ALA A 127 20.30 4.24 -3.33
C ALA A 127 19.61 5.61 -3.26
N ILE A 128 18.27 5.65 -3.23
CA ILE A 128 17.55 6.93 -3.06
C ILE A 128 17.86 7.57 -1.70
N LYS A 129 17.92 6.77 -0.62
CA LYS A 129 18.33 7.26 0.71
C LYS A 129 19.76 7.81 0.69
N ALA A 130 20.70 7.07 0.08
CA ALA A 130 22.10 7.49 -0.01
C ALA A 130 22.26 8.82 -0.78
N ASP A 131 21.61 8.96 -1.94
CA ASP A 131 21.64 10.19 -2.72
C ASP A 131 21.10 11.38 -1.93
N LYS A 132 20.00 11.20 -1.19
CA LYS A 132 19.44 12.24 -0.31
C LYS A 132 20.47 12.63 0.76
N SER A 133 21.13 11.66 1.40
CA SER A 133 22.16 11.92 2.40
C SER A 133 23.34 12.72 1.82
N VAL A 134 23.78 12.42 0.60
CA VAL A 134 24.83 13.19 -0.09
C VAL A 134 24.38 14.63 -0.35
N LEU A 135 23.18 14.83 -0.88
CA LEU A 135 22.64 16.16 -1.13
C LEU A 135 22.52 17.00 0.16
N LEU A 136 22.12 16.38 1.27
CA LEU A 136 22.08 17.02 2.58
C LEU A 136 23.47 17.42 3.07
N ALA A 137 24.44 16.51 2.97
CA ALA A 137 25.82 16.76 3.39
C ALA A 137 26.50 17.88 2.59
N GLU A 138 26.14 18.02 1.31
CA GLU A 138 26.64 19.07 0.43
C GLU A 138 25.84 20.38 0.52
N GLY A 139 24.75 20.45 1.31
CA GLY A 139 23.89 21.63 1.39
C GLY A 139 23.10 21.91 0.10
N ARG A 140 22.82 20.87 -0.70
CA ARG A 140 22.18 20.95 -2.02
C ARG A 140 20.80 20.29 -2.08
N TYR A 141 20.25 19.85 -0.94
CA TYR A 141 18.93 19.23 -0.86
C TYR A 141 17.81 20.29 -0.88
N GLU A 142 17.64 20.96 -2.01
CA GLU A 142 16.64 22.00 -2.24
C GLU A 142 16.10 21.98 -3.68
N GLY A 143 14.99 22.69 -3.90
CA GLY A 143 14.38 22.86 -5.23
C GLY A 143 14.24 21.55 -6.02
N GLN A 144 14.81 21.52 -7.23
CA GLN A 144 14.73 20.36 -8.12
C GLN A 144 15.42 19.10 -7.57
N ALA A 145 16.45 19.24 -6.74
CA ALA A 145 17.12 18.09 -6.14
C ALA A 145 16.23 17.41 -5.10
N ARG A 146 15.58 18.20 -4.24
CA ARG A 146 14.58 17.73 -3.26
C ARG A 146 13.38 17.08 -3.95
N GLU A 147 12.81 17.74 -4.95
CA GLU A 147 11.69 17.20 -5.75
C GLU A 147 12.09 15.90 -6.49
N GLY A 148 13.33 15.84 -6.99
CA GLY A 148 13.88 14.64 -7.66
C GLY A 148 13.89 13.41 -6.76
N ILE A 149 14.30 13.54 -5.49
CA ILE A 149 14.25 12.45 -4.50
C ILE A 149 12.81 11.96 -4.32
N ALA A 150 11.87 12.89 -4.09
CA ALA A 150 10.46 12.59 -3.88
C ALA A 150 9.87 11.84 -5.09
N ARG A 151 10.10 12.32 -6.31
CA ARG A 151 9.62 11.67 -7.54
C ARG A 151 10.16 10.27 -7.73
N ARG A 152 11.45 10.02 -7.44
CA ARG A 152 12.02 8.67 -7.52
C ARG A 152 11.40 7.73 -6.49
N PHE A 153 11.17 8.22 -5.27
CA PHE A 153 10.52 7.42 -4.25
C PHE A 153 9.07 7.09 -4.61
N GLY A 154 8.29 8.07 -5.09
CA GLY A 154 6.91 7.84 -5.54
C GLY A 154 6.82 6.85 -6.70
N LYS A 155 7.76 6.91 -7.66
CA LYS A 155 7.86 5.92 -8.74
C LYS A 155 8.18 4.52 -8.20
N LEU A 156 9.05 4.42 -7.20
CA LEU A 156 9.38 3.14 -6.55
C LEU A 156 8.16 2.55 -5.83
N LEU A 157 7.28 3.39 -5.28
CA LEU A 157 5.98 2.99 -4.73
C LEU A 157 4.91 2.69 -5.79
N SER A 158 5.29 2.73 -7.07
CA SER A 158 4.43 2.55 -8.25
C SER A 158 3.29 3.55 -8.33
N TYR A 159 3.49 4.78 -7.82
CA TYR A 159 2.51 5.85 -8.00
C TYR A 159 2.51 6.35 -9.45
N PRO A 160 1.33 6.52 -10.07
CA PRO A 160 1.21 7.21 -11.34
C PRO A 160 1.79 8.63 -11.24
N VAL A 161 2.34 9.13 -12.35
CA VAL A 161 2.97 10.47 -12.39
C VAL A 161 2.03 11.56 -11.89
N HIS A 162 0.75 11.54 -12.30
CA HIS A 162 -0.23 12.52 -11.86
C HIS A 162 -0.52 12.46 -10.35
N VAL A 163 -0.42 11.29 -9.72
CA VAL A 163 -0.57 11.16 -8.26
C VAL A 163 0.64 11.78 -7.55
N ILE A 164 1.84 11.52 -8.07
CA ILE A 164 3.07 12.14 -7.55
C ILE A 164 2.99 13.66 -7.65
N ASP A 165 2.55 14.20 -8.80
CA ASP A 165 2.38 15.64 -9.00
C ASP A 165 1.37 16.24 -8.01
N ASN A 166 0.25 15.56 -7.77
CA ASN A 166 -0.77 16.02 -6.83
C ASN A 166 -0.26 16.03 -5.38
N LEU A 167 0.47 14.99 -4.95
CA LEU A 167 1.06 14.94 -3.61
C LEU A 167 2.08 16.07 -3.41
N LEU A 168 2.96 16.28 -4.38
CA LEU A 168 3.96 17.35 -4.33
C LEU A 168 3.31 18.75 -4.34
N ALA A 169 2.19 18.91 -5.02
CA ALA A 169 1.44 20.17 -5.03
C ALA A 169 0.73 20.43 -3.68
N GLN A 170 0.20 19.39 -3.04
CA GLN A 170 -0.47 19.51 -1.74
C GLN A 170 0.51 19.93 -0.64
N GLU A 171 1.70 19.34 -0.57
CA GLU A 171 2.70 19.72 0.44
C GLU A 171 3.18 21.17 0.27
N LYS A 172 3.32 21.67 -0.96
CA LYS A 172 3.68 23.08 -1.22
C LYS A 172 2.63 24.06 -0.67
N LEU A 173 1.36 23.67 -0.62
CA LEU A 173 0.28 24.51 -0.09
C LEU A 173 0.20 24.49 1.45
N LEU A 174 0.91 23.57 2.13
CA LEU A 174 0.98 23.48 3.59
C LEU A 174 2.17 24.26 4.17
N GLU A 175 3.12 24.69 3.32
CA GLU A 175 4.27 25.52 3.70
C GLU A 175 3.98 27.05 3.56
N ASP A 176 2.85 27.44 2.95
CA ASP A 176 2.36 28.84 2.75
C ASP A 176 1.35 29.28 3.84
#